data_AF-A0A429NG75-F1
#
_entry.id   AF-A0A429NG75-F1
#
_cell.length_a   1.000
_cell.length_b   1.000
_cell.length_c   1.000
_cell.angle_alpha   90.00
_cell.angle_beta   90.00
_cell.angle_gamma   90.00
#
_symmetry.space_group_name_H-M   'P 1'
#
loop_
_entity.id
_entity.type
_entity.pdbx_description
1 polymer ?
#
loop_
_entity_poly.entity_id
_entity_poly.type
_entity_poly.pdbx_seq_one_letter_code
_entity_poly.pdbx_strand_id
1 'polypeptide(L)'
;MRRWRLVLGGEEGADGTRCVLSGRDAAMDAALTALYGGGGAGAGRASRERSAGLGASAPSVARWLGDIRTYFPSSVVQVMQRDAIDRLGLSTLLLEPEMLEAVEADVHLVGTLLSLNKAMPETTKETARAVVRKVVEDLEKRLATRTRSALAGALDRSARVNRPRHHDIDWNRTIAANLKNYLPEYRTVVPERLIGYARASRSVKKEVILCIDQSGSMAASVVYASVFGAVLASMRSLDTRLVVFDTSVVDLTDQLDDPVDVLFGTQLGGGTDINRALAYCQSQITRPSETVVVLISDLYEGGIRDEMLKRVAAMKASGVQFVALLALSDEGAPAYDRQHAAALAALGAPAFACTPDLFPEVMAAALQKRPLPVPDAA
;
A
#
# COMPACT_ATOMS: atom_id res chain seq x y z
N MET A 1 8.09 9.78 37.20
CA MET A 1 7.96 8.45 37.85
C MET A 1 6.79 7.62 37.30
N ARG A 2 5.57 8.17 37.17
CA ARG A 2 4.39 7.52 36.55
C ARG A 2 4.67 6.75 35.24
N ARG A 3 5.28 7.40 34.23
CA ARG A 3 5.62 6.74 32.94
C ARG A 3 6.53 5.52 33.11
N TRP A 4 7.52 5.59 33.98
CA TRP A 4 8.45 4.49 34.23
C TRP A 4 7.79 3.33 34.97
N ARG A 5 6.86 3.60 35.89
CA ARG A 5 6.07 2.55 36.55
C ARG A 5 5.11 1.81 35.61
N LEU A 6 4.57 2.49 34.59
CA LEU A 6 3.75 1.85 33.55
C LEU A 6 4.59 1.07 32.52
N VAL A 7 5.81 1.52 32.22
CA VAL A 7 6.71 0.88 31.24
C VAL A 7 7.39 -0.37 31.80
N LEU A 8 7.82 -0.33 33.07
CA LEU A 8 8.49 -1.45 33.72
C LEU A 8 7.51 -2.52 34.20
N GLY A 9 6.20 -2.24 34.13
CA GLY A 9 5.17 -3.01 34.83
C GLY A 9 5.37 -2.91 36.33
N GLY A 10 4.57 -3.67 37.07
CA GLY A 10 4.93 -3.91 38.45
C GLY A 10 4.11 -4.95 39.15
N GLU A 11 4.82 -5.87 39.79
CA GLU A 11 4.24 -6.84 40.69
C GLU A 11 3.96 -6.17 42.04
N GLU A 12 2.87 -6.57 42.70
CA GLU A 12 2.59 -6.19 44.09
C GLU A 12 3.80 -6.52 44.98
N GLY A 13 4.62 -5.50 45.27
CA GLY A 13 5.76 -5.58 46.19
C GLY A 13 7.16 -5.54 45.56
N ALA A 14 7.32 -5.53 44.23
CA ALA A 14 8.66 -5.55 43.58
C ALA A 14 9.04 -4.26 42.83
N ASP A 15 8.28 -3.18 42.99
CA ASP A 15 8.52 -1.94 42.26
C ASP A 15 9.47 -1.01 43.02
N GLY A 16 10.75 -1.04 42.64
CA GLY A 16 11.76 -0.07 43.09
C GLY A 16 11.42 1.41 42.80
N THR A 17 10.23 1.71 42.26
CA THR A 17 9.73 3.04 41.92
C THR A 17 8.81 3.66 42.99
N ARG A 18 8.41 2.92 44.05
CA ARG A 18 7.55 3.40 45.19
C ARG A 18 6.28 4.18 44.77
N CYS A 19 5.78 3.97 43.56
CA CYS A 19 4.63 4.70 43.02
C CYS A 19 3.40 3.79 43.01
N VAL A 20 2.41 4.09 43.84
CA VAL A 20 1.12 3.38 43.82
C VAL A 20 0.23 4.02 42.76
N LEU A 21 -0.14 3.25 41.74
CA LEU A 21 -1.09 3.68 40.72
C LEU A 21 -2.52 3.55 41.26
N SER A 22 -3.38 4.53 41.00
CA SER A 22 -4.78 4.52 41.44
C SER A 22 -5.71 5.08 40.35
N GLY A 23 -6.99 4.70 40.41
CA GLY A 23 -8.01 5.15 39.46
C GLY A 23 -7.67 4.80 38.01
N ARG A 24 -7.62 5.81 37.14
CA ARG A 24 -7.33 5.67 35.70
C ARG A 24 -5.98 5.03 35.43
N ASP A 25 -4.98 5.28 36.29
CA ASP A 25 -3.63 4.76 36.10
C ASP A 25 -3.53 3.26 36.41
N ALA A 26 -4.33 2.78 37.38
CA ALA A 26 -4.42 1.36 37.68
C ALA A 26 -5.14 0.58 36.56
N ALA A 27 -6.17 1.17 35.95
CA ALA A 27 -6.85 0.58 34.79
C ALA A 27 -5.93 0.50 33.56
N MET A 28 -5.11 1.53 33.33
CA MET A 28 -4.08 1.52 32.29
C MET A 28 -3.02 0.43 32.52
N ASP A 29 -2.52 0.29 33.75
CA ASP A 29 -1.53 -0.73 34.11
C ASP A 29 -2.09 -2.15 33.95
N ALA A 30 -3.36 -2.37 34.34
CA ALA A 30 -4.05 -3.64 34.13
C ALA A 30 -4.19 -3.99 32.64
N ALA A 31 -4.52 -3.01 31.80
CA ALA A 31 -4.62 -3.21 30.35
C ALA A 31 -3.25 -3.53 29.72
N LEU A 32 -2.17 -2.87 30.15
CA LEU A 32 -0.82 -3.15 29.69
C LEU A 32 -0.31 -4.52 30.19
N THR A 33 -0.61 -4.87 31.44
CA THR A 33 -0.23 -6.16 32.06
C THR A 33 -0.94 -7.33 31.39
N ALA A 34 -2.20 -7.17 30.98
CA ALA A 34 -2.94 -8.20 30.24
C ALA A 34 -2.29 -8.53 28.89
N LEU A 35 -1.66 -7.55 28.23
CA LEU A 35 -1.01 -7.72 26.92
C LEU A 35 0.47 -8.15 27.05
N TYR A 36 1.23 -7.52 27.95
CA TYR A 36 2.69 -7.65 28.03
C TYR A 36 3.19 -8.41 29.26
N GLY A 37 2.34 -8.66 30.26
CA GLY A 37 2.73 -9.32 31.53
C GLY A 37 2.98 -10.82 31.41
N GLY A 38 2.62 -11.46 30.30
CA GLY A 38 2.82 -12.90 30.08
C GLY A 38 4.23 -13.31 29.65
N GLY A 39 5.13 -12.37 29.35
CA GLY A 39 6.34 -12.63 28.57
C GLY A 39 7.70 -12.34 29.20
N GLY A 40 7.79 -11.90 30.46
CA GLY A 40 9.11 -11.46 30.96
C GLY A 40 9.26 -11.37 32.48
N ALA A 41 9.56 -12.49 33.12
CA ALA A 41 10.41 -12.53 34.31
C ALA A 41 11.12 -13.89 34.38
N GLY A 42 12.38 -13.92 33.92
CA GLY A 42 13.26 -15.06 34.17
C GLY A 42 13.61 -15.16 35.65
N ALA A 43 13.59 -16.41 36.15
CA ALA A 43 14.12 -16.91 37.41
C ALA A 43 13.27 -16.71 38.69
N GLY A 44 12.40 -17.69 38.94
CA GLY A 44 12.27 -18.24 40.30
C GLY A 44 10.86 -18.45 40.83
N ARG A 45 10.46 -19.73 40.83
CA ARG A 45 9.55 -20.38 41.80
C ARG A 45 8.04 -20.37 41.51
N ALA A 46 7.62 -21.55 41.04
CA ALA A 46 6.54 -22.37 41.55
C ALA A 46 5.08 -21.96 41.27
N SER A 47 4.49 -22.75 40.37
CA SER A 47 3.14 -23.32 40.48
C SER A 47 1.96 -22.36 40.41
N ARG A 48 1.40 -22.24 39.19
CA ARG A 48 0.05 -22.72 38.92
C ARG A 48 -0.14 -22.89 37.42
N GLU A 49 -0.30 -24.15 37.02
CA GLU A 49 -0.90 -24.54 35.75
C GLU A 49 -2.17 -23.71 35.54
N ARG A 50 -2.13 -22.78 34.58
CA ARG A 50 -3.33 -22.29 33.91
C ARG A 50 -3.22 -22.75 32.48
N SER A 51 -3.89 -23.87 32.25
CA SER A 51 -4.15 -24.46 30.95
C SER A 51 -4.60 -23.40 29.95
N ALA A 52 -3.90 -23.36 28.82
CA ALA A 52 -4.36 -22.75 27.59
C ALA A 52 -5.68 -23.42 27.16
N GLY A 53 -6.79 -22.75 27.46
CA GLY A 53 -8.13 -23.15 27.03
C GLY A 53 -8.88 -21.88 26.62
N LEU A 54 -8.96 -21.64 25.31
CA LEU A 54 -9.61 -20.48 24.67
C LEU A 54 -11.15 -20.55 24.73
N GLY A 55 -11.72 -20.92 25.88
CA GLY A 55 -13.18 -21.01 26.07
C GLY A 55 -13.78 -19.87 26.90
N ALA A 56 -12.96 -19.16 27.69
CA ALA A 56 -13.42 -18.14 28.65
C ALA A 56 -13.00 -16.70 28.30
N SER A 57 -12.37 -16.49 27.15
CA SER A 57 -11.55 -15.28 26.91
C SER A 57 -12.21 -14.18 26.07
N ALA A 58 -13.19 -14.47 25.20
CA ALA A 58 -13.76 -13.47 24.29
C ALA A 58 -14.35 -12.22 24.99
N PRO A 59 -15.18 -12.34 26.07
CA PRO A 59 -15.75 -11.16 26.73
C PRO A 59 -14.68 -10.31 27.46
N SER A 60 -13.63 -10.96 27.95
CA SER A 60 -12.53 -10.29 28.65
C SER A 60 -11.66 -9.49 27.68
N VAL A 61 -11.47 -10.00 26.46
CA VAL A 61 -10.71 -9.33 25.40
C VAL A 61 -11.53 -8.20 24.79
N ALA A 62 -12.83 -8.38 24.54
CA ALA A 62 -13.73 -7.31 24.08
C ALA A 62 -13.72 -6.11 25.04
N ARG A 63 -13.80 -6.38 26.34
CA ARG A 63 -13.73 -5.35 27.38
C ARG A 63 -12.36 -4.66 27.39
N TRP A 64 -11.28 -5.42 27.29
CA TRP A 64 -9.92 -4.88 27.19
C TRP A 64 -9.75 -3.97 25.97
N LEU A 65 -10.28 -4.35 24.79
CA LEU A 65 -10.27 -3.53 23.58
C LEU A 65 -11.06 -2.21 23.75
N GLY A 66 -12.18 -2.25 24.47
CA GLY A 66 -12.93 -1.04 24.86
C GLY A 66 -12.15 -0.15 25.85
N ASP A 67 -11.48 -0.76 26.82
CA ASP A 67 -10.69 -0.07 27.83
C ASP A 67 -9.49 0.67 27.20
N ILE A 68 -8.74 0.03 26.30
CA ILE A 68 -7.58 0.68 25.65
C ILE A 68 -8.00 1.93 24.84
N ARG A 69 -9.17 1.91 24.20
CA ARG A 69 -9.73 3.06 23.44
C ARG A 69 -10.10 4.23 24.35
N THR A 70 -10.50 3.96 25.58
CA THR A 70 -10.84 4.99 26.57
C THR A 70 -9.58 5.67 27.11
N TYR A 71 -8.49 4.90 27.23
CA TYR A 71 -7.31 5.34 27.96
C TYR A 71 -6.20 5.88 27.07
N PHE A 72 -6.03 5.36 25.85
CA PHE A 72 -4.91 5.68 24.96
C PHE A 72 -5.35 6.41 23.67
N PRO A 73 -4.48 7.26 23.08
CA PRO A 73 -4.70 7.81 21.75
C PRO A 73 -4.81 6.70 20.69
N SER A 74 -5.57 6.95 19.61
CA SER A 74 -5.80 5.99 18.52
C SER A 74 -4.52 5.37 17.96
N SER A 75 -3.48 6.18 17.73
CA SER A 75 -2.20 5.67 17.22
C SER A 75 -1.51 4.67 18.15
N VAL A 76 -1.72 4.78 19.47
CA VAL A 76 -1.18 3.82 20.45
C VAL A 76 -2.07 2.59 20.54
N VAL A 77 -3.38 2.78 20.46
CA VAL A 77 -4.36 1.68 20.43
C VAL A 77 -4.09 0.73 19.26
N GLN A 78 -3.86 1.27 18.05
CA GLN A 78 -3.54 0.47 16.85
C GLN A 78 -2.30 -0.41 17.06
N VAL A 79 -1.22 0.15 17.63
CA VAL A 79 0.01 -0.62 17.94
C VAL A 79 -0.26 -1.70 18.98
N MET A 80 -0.98 -1.39 20.06
CA MET A 80 -1.32 -2.37 21.09
C MET A 80 -2.25 -3.47 20.57
N GLN A 81 -3.19 -3.14 19.67
CA GLN A 81 -4.09 -4.09 19.04
C GLN A 81 -3.34 -5.03 18.10
N ARG A 82 -2.44 -4.50 17.26
CA ARG A 82 -1.54 -5.31 16.43
C ARG A 82 -0.78 -6.33 17.28
N ASP A 83 -0.09 -5.85 18.31
CA ASP A 83 0.68 -6.73 19.21
C ASP A 83 -0.22 -7.78 19.87
N ALA A 84 -1.47 -7.45 20.19
CA ALA A 84 -2.42 -8.39 20.77
C ALA A 84 -2.87 -9.46 19.76
N ILE A 85 -3.16 -9.08 18.52
CA ILE A 85 -3.56 -10.02 17.46
C ILE A 85 -2.43 -11.02 17.20
N ASP A 86 -1.19 -10.52 17.05
CA ASP A 86 -0.02 -11.34 16.75
C ASP A 86 0.39 -12.24 17.92
N ARG A 87 0.43 -11.69 19.16
CA ARG A 87 0.95 -12.42 20.33
C ARG A 87 -0.09 -13.31 21.00
N LEU A 88 -1.35 -12.89 21.02
CA LEU A 88 -2.42 -13.59 21.74
C LEU A 88 -3.28 -14.46 20.81
N GLY A 89 -2.96 -14.50 19.51
CA GLY A 89 -3.68 -15.34 18.54
C GLY A 89 -5.15 -14.94 18.39
N LEU A 90 -5.45 -13.64 18.54
CA LEU A 90 -6.83 -13.14 18.51
C LEU A 90 -7.47 -13.17 17.12
N SER A 91 -6.72 -13.58 16.08
CA SER A 91 -7.21 -13.71 14.71
C SER A 91 -8.46 -14.61 14.64
N THR A 92 -8.55 -15.69 15.41
CA THR A 92 -9.75 -16.54 15.46
C THR A 92 -10.94 -15.87 16.16
N LEU A 93 -10.70 -14.96 17.11
CA LEU A 93 -11.77 -14.21 17.80
C LEU A 93 -12.34 -13.08 16.94
N LEU A 94 -11.63 -12.64 15.89
CA LEU A 94 -12.17 -11.72 14.89
C LEU A 94 -13.29 -12.35 14.04
N LEU A 95 -13.57 -13.65 14.19
CA LEU A 95 -14.73 -14.30 13.59
C LEU A 95 -16.05 -13.95 14.30
N GLU A 96 -15.97 -13.41 15.53
CA GLU A 96 -17.12 -12.98 16.32
C GLU A 96 -17.51 -11.53 15.98
N PRO A 97 -18.76 -11.24 15.61
CA PRO A 97 -19.20 -9.88 15.26
C PRO A 97 -18.98 -8.85 16.36
N GLU A 98 -19.20 -9.21 17.64
CA GLU A 98 -19.02 -8.28 18.76
C GLU A 98 -17.55 -7.83 18.89
N MET A 99 -16.61 -8.71 18.55
CA MET A 99 -15.18 -8.41 18.56
C MET A 99 -14.80 -7.45 17.43
N LEU A 100 -15.35 -7.62 16.24
CA LEU A 100 -15.08 -6.74 15.09
C LEU A 100 -15.52 -5.30 15.33
N GLU A 101 -16.64 -5.09 16.04
CA GLU A 101 -17.12 -3.76 16.38
C GLU A 101 -16.25 -3.06 17.45
N ALA A 102 -15.59 -3.84 18.31
CA ALA A 102 -14.75 -3.34 19.38
C ALA A 102 -13.36 -2.89 18.88
N VAL A 103 -12.82 -3.57 17.86
CA VAL A 103 -11.48 -3.31 17.30
C VAL A 103 -11.45 -2.00 16.51
N GLU A 104 -10.31 -1.28 16.57
CA GLU A 104 -10.13 -0.09 15.74
C GLU A 104 -9.78 -0.50 14.32
N ALA A 105 -10.49 0.05 13.34
CA ALA A 105 -10.31 -0.33 11.95
C ALA A 105 -9.02 0.30 11.40
N ASP A 106 -8.04 -0.54 11.10
CA ASP A 106 -6.78 -0.14 10.46
C ASP A 106 -6.44 -1.07 9.27
N VAL A 107 -5.40 -0.71 8.51
CA VAL A 107 -4.96 -1.47 7.33
C VAL A 107 -4.49 -2.89 7.68
N HIS A 108 -3.92 -3.07 8.88
CA HIS A 108 -3.42 -4.34 9.33
C HIS A 108 -4.56 -5.32 9.65
N LEU A 109 -5.61 -4.83 10.33
CA LEU A 109 -6.85 -5.57 10.57
C LEU A 109 -7.47 -6.03 9.24
N VAL A 110 -7.51 -5.16 8.23
CA VAL A 110 -8.00 -5.55 6.90
C VAL A 110 -7.19 -6.72 6.34
N GLY A 111 -5.85 -6.66 6.44
CA GLY A 111 -4.99 -7.78 6.03
C GLY A 111 -5.30 -9.08 6.77
N THR A 112 -5.50 -9.01 8.08
CA THR A 112 -5.88 -10.17 8.91
C THR A 112 -7.26 -10.72 8.51
N LEU A 113 -8.26 -9.86 8.29
CA LEU A 113 -9.60 -10.27 7.84
C LEU A 113 -9.55 -10.96 6.48
N LEU A 114 -8.76 -10.44 5.55
CA LEU A 114 -8.58 -11.05 4.23
C LEU A 114 -7.89 -12.42 4.31
N SER A 115 -6.96 -12.61 5.24
CA SER A 115 -6.33 -13.93 5.47
C SER A 115 -7.33 -14.97 6.00
N LEU A 116 -8.36 -14.52 6.72
CA LEU A 116 -9.41 -15.36 7.30
C LEU A 116 -10.63 -15.52 6.38
N ASN A 117 -10.63 -14.92 5.19
CA ASN A 117 -11.78 -14.87 4.28
C ASN A 117 -12.43 -16.24 4.00
N LYS A 118 -11.62 -17.31 3.87
CA LYS A 118 -12.10 -18.68 3.65
C LYS A 118 -12.74 -19.32 4.89
N ALA A 119 -12.34 -18.90 6.09
CA ALA A 119 -12.80 -19.46 7.36
C ALA A 119 -14.00 -18.69 7.95
N MET A 120 -14.33 -17.51 7.43
CA MET A 120 -15.41 -16.68 7.93
C MET A 120 -16.81 -17.20 7.55
N PRO A 121 -17.75 -17.31 8.51
CA PRO A 121 -19.18 -17.50 8.22
C PRO A 121 -19.76 -16.32 7.43
N GLU A 122 -20.80 -16.55 6.61
CA GLU A 122 -21.42 -15.51 5.76
C GLU A 122 -21.91 -14.29 6.57
N THR A 123 -22.49 -14.50 7.75
CA THR A 123 -22.94 -13.40 8.63
C THR A 123 -21.78 -12.52 9.10
N THR A 124 -20.62 -13.12 9.38
CA THR A 124 -19.42 -12.39 9.79
C THR A 124 -18.77 -11.67 8.60
N LYS A 125 -18.89 -12.21 7.38
CA LYS A 125 -18.36 -11.56 6.17
C LYS A 125 -19.00 -10.21 5.92
N GLU A 126 -20.30 -10.04 6.16
CA GLU A 126 -20.97 -8.75 6.01
C GLU A 126 -20.40 -7.70 6.99
N THR A 127 -20.25 -8.06 8.27
CA THR A 127 -19.65 -7.19 9.28
C THR A 127 -18.19 -6.85 8.94
N ALA A 128 -17.40 -7.85 8.51
CA ALA A 128 -16.03 -7.64 8.06
C ALA A 128 -15.97 -6.68 6.86
N ARG A 129 -16.87 -6.84 5.87
CA ARG A 129 -16.98 -5.93 4.72
C ARG A 129 -17.31 -4.51 5.15
N ALA A 130 -18.18 -4.31 6.15
CA ALA A 130 -18.49 -2.99 6.67
C ALA A 130 -17.27 -2.32 7.33
N VAL A 131 -16.49 -3.09 8.11
CA VAL A 131 -15.24 -2.60 8.73
C VAL A 131 -14.20 -2.24 7.65
N VAL A 132 -13.98 -3.13 6.68
CA VAL A 132 -13.06 -2.89 5.56
C VAL A 132 -13.48 -1.66 4.75
N ARG A 133 -14.78 -1.50 4.47
CA ARG A 133 -15.33 -0.35 3.75
C ARG A 133 -15.00 0.96 4.45
N LYS A 134 -15.13 1.01 5.78
CA LYS A 134 -14.77 2.21 6.56
C LYS A 134 -13.29 2.59 6.37
N VAL A 135 -12.38 1.62 6.45
CA VAL A 135 -10.93 1.86 6.25
C VAL A 135 -10.66 2.32 4.81
N VAL A 136 -11.24 1.63 3.82
CA VAL A 136 -11.10 1.95 2.40
C VAL A 136 -11.60 3.36 2.09
N GLU A 137 -12.78 3.75 2.60
CA GLU A 137 -13.33 5.09 2.39
C GLU A 137 -12.47 6.19 3.01
N ASP A 138 -11.91 5.95 4.20
CA ASP A 138 -11.03 6.91 4.86
C ASP A 138 -9.69 7.05 4.13
N LEU A 139 -9.12 5.94 3.65
CA LEU A 139 -7.95 5.94 2.79
C LEU A 139 -8.22 6.64 1.45
N GLU A 140 -9.36 6.38 0.82
CA GLU A 140 -9.73 7.03 -0.44
C GLU A 140 -9.86 8.54 -0.26
N LYS A 141 -10.55 9.01 0.80
CA LYS A 141 -10.67 10.45 1.10
C LYS A 141 -9.30 11.11 1.24
N ARG A 142 -8.36 10.45 1.93
CA ARG A 142 -7.00 10.97 2.14
C ARG A 142 -6.17 10.97 0.86
N LEU A 143 -6.19 9.89 0.10
CA LEU A 143 -5.25 9.65 -1.00
C LEU A 143 -5.77 10.17 -2.35
N ALA A 144 -7.07 10.11 -2.60
CA ALA A 144 -7.62 10.31 -3.94
C ALA A 144 -7.38 11.73 -4.48
N THR A 145 -7.53 12.76 -3.64
CA THR A 145 -7.32 14.16 -4.08
C THR A 145 -5.89 14.41 -4.53
N ARG A 146 -4.90 13.93 -3.76
CA ARG A 146 -3.48 14.06 -4.11
C ARG A 146 -3.14 13.27 -5.37
N THR A 147 -3.63 12.03 -5.46
CA THR A 147 -3.44 11.16 -6.63
C THR A 147 -3.99 11.79 -7.91
N ARG A 148 -5.26 12.23 -7.90
CA ARG A 148 -5.89 12.87 -9.07
C ARG A 148 -5.13 14.13 -9.49
N SER A 149 -4.73 14.97 -8.53
CA SER A 149 -4.00 16.21 -8.80
C SER A 149 -2.61 15.95 -9.42
N ALA A 150 -1.83 15.05 -8.83
CA ALA A 150 -0.49 14.70 -9.32
C ALA A 150 -0.54 14.09 -10.73
N LEU A 151 -1.50 13.19 -10.96
CA LEU A 151 -1.64 12.48 -12.23
C LEU A 151 -2.29 13.33 -13.32
N ALA A 152 -3.29 14.15 -13.01
CA ALA A 152 -3.88 15.07 -13.99
C ALA A 152 -2.82 16.03 -14.53
N GLY A 153 -1.99 16.60 -13.66
CA GLY A 153 -0.86 17.44 -14.06
C GLY A 153 0.20 16.68 -14.87
N ALA A 154 0.43 15.40 -14.56
CA ALA A 154 1.35 14.56 -15.31
C ALA A 154 0.86 14.25 -16.73
N LEU A 155 -0.43 13.90 -16.84
CA LEU A 155 -1.07 13.54 -18.09
C LEU A 155 -1.16 14.74 -19.02
N ASP A 156 -1.55 15.92 -18.50
CA ASP A 156 -1.54 17.18 -19.26
C ASP A 156 -0.14 17.56 -19.76
N ARG A 157 0.90 17.38 -18.95
CA ARG A 157 2.29 17.61 -19.37
C ARG A 157 2.76 16.62 -20.43
N SER A 158 2.41 15.33 -20.27
CA SER A 158 2.78 14.27 -21.21
C SER A 158 2.08 14.43 -22.56
N ALA A 159 0.92 15.10 -22.57
CA ALA A 159 0.20 15.48 -23.77
C ALA A 159 0.82 16.70 -24.48
N ARG A 160 1.99 17.22 -24.10
CA ARG A 160 2.58 18.37 -24.79
C ARG A 160 3.32 17.94 -26.06
N VAL A 161 3.22 18.76 -27.11
CA VAL A 161 3.81 18.46 -28.42
C VAL A 161 4.83 19.55 -28.80
N ASN A 162 6.02 19.15 -29.25
CA ASN A 162 7.10 20.06 -29.71
C ASN A 162 6.98 20.45 -31.21
N ARG A 163 5.91 20.01 -31.88
CA ARG A 163 5.49 20.40 -33.24
C ARG A 163 3.97 20.60 -33.30
N PRO A 164 3.42 21.56 -32.54
CA PRO A 164 1.99 21.85 -32.55
C PRO A 164 1.55 22.43 -33.91
N ARG A 165 0.27 22.26 -34.26
CA ARG A 165 -0.34 23.02 -35.35
C ARG A 165 -0.53 24.47 -34.90
N HIS A 166 -0.66 25.39 -35.85
CA HIS A 166 -0.69 26.83 -35.59
C HIS A 166 -1.74 27.29 -34.55
N HIS A 167 -2.85 26.57 -34.42
CA HIS A 167 -3.91 26.86 -33.43
C HIS A 167 -3.67 26.25 -32.04
N ASP A 168 -2.76 25.29 -31.94
CA ASP A 168 -2.46 24.55 -30.70
C ASP A 168 -1.21 25.10 -29.99
N ILE A 169 -0.62 26.19 -30.49
CA ILE A 169 0.62 26.79 -29.96
C ILE A 169 0.34 27.50 -28.63
N ASP A 170 1.10 27.14 -27.60
CA ASP A 170 1.22 27.92 -26.37
C ASP A 170 2.21 29.06 -26.64
N TRP A 171 1.67 30.21 -27.06
CA TRP A 171 2.50 31.36 -27.44
C TRP A 171 3.33 31.89 -26.28
N ASN A 172 2.79 31.93 -25.05
CA ASN A 172 3.52 32.44 -23.89
C ASN A 172 4.76 31.59 -23.58
N ARG A 173 4.62 30.26 -23.59
CA ARG A 173 5.79 29.37 -23.40
C ARG A 173 6.71 29.32 -24.60
N THR A 174 6.17 29.38 -25.81
CA THR A 174 6.97 29.43 -27.04
C THR A 174 7.84 30.69 -27.02
N ILE A 175 7.29 31.85 -26.65
CA ILE A 175 8.06 33.09 -26.50
C ILE A 175 9.12 32.92 -25.41
N ALA A 176 8.74 32.44 -24.22
CA ALA A 176 9.68 32.26 -23.11
C ALA A 176 10.87 31.34 -23.45
N ALA A 177 10.61 30.23 -24.15
CA ALA A 177 11.63 29.28 -24.55
C ALA A 177 12.56 29.79 -25.67
N ASN A 178 12.10 30.77 -26.46
CA ASN A 178 12.83 31.33 -27.59
C ASN A 178 13.30 32.77 -27.36
N LEU A 179 13.17 33.32 -26.15
CA LEU A 179 13.66 34.66 -25.79
C LEU A 179 15.13 34.87 -26.15
N LYS A 180 15.94 33.80 -26.10
CA LYS A 180 17.35 33.79 -26.54
C LYS A 180 17.53 34.13 -28.04
N ASN A 181 16.48 33.99 -28.85
CA ASN A 181 16.45 34.20 -30.30
C ASN A 181 15.70 35.51 -30.65
N TYR A 182 15.71 36.48 -29.74
CA TYR A 182 15.15 37.81 -29.99
C TYR A 182 16.06 38.61 -30.93
N LEU A 183 15.47 39.18 -31.98
CA LEU A 183 16.14 40.07 -32.93
C LEU A 183 15.75 41.53 -32.63
N PRO A 184 16.64 42.33 -32.02
CA PRO A 184 16.32 43.72 -31.64
C PRO A 184 15.96 44.60 -32.83
N GLU A 185 16.63 44.40 -33.97
CA GLU A 185 16.43 45.15 -35.22
C GLU A 185 14.99 45.03 -35.75
N TYR A 186 14.38 43.86 -35.59
CA TYR A 186 13.02 43.56 -36.05
C TYR A 186 11.99 43.53 -34.92
N ARG A 187 12.42 43.78 -33.67
CA ARG A 187 11.62 43.66 -32.45
C ARG A 187 10.82 42.34 -32.37
N THR A 188 11.39 41.25 -32.87
CA THR A 188 10.68 39.97 -33.07
C THR A 188 11.45 38.81 -32.46
N VAL A 189 10.74 37.86 -31.86
CA VAL A 189 11.31 36.59 -31.38
C VAL A 189 11.13 35.53 -32.47
N VAL A 190 12.23 34.91 -32.93
CA VAL A 190 12.17 33.81 -33.91
C VAL A 190 11.95 32.49 -33.19
N PRO A 191 10.80 31.81 -33.37
CA PRO A 191 10.52 30.57 -32.67
C PRO A 191 11.24 29.39 -33.34
N GLU A 192 12.40 29.02 -32.80
CA GLU A 192 13.14 27.79 -33.16
C GLU A 192 12.40 26.55 -32.62
N ARG A 193 11.84 26.65 -31.41
CA ARG A 193 11.12 25.58 -30.74
C ARG A 193 9.68 25.98 -30.46
N LEU A 194 8.72 25.40 -31.18
CA LEU A 194 7.30 25.58 -30.91
C LEU A 194 6.83 24.64 -29.81
N ILE A 195 6.14 25.18 -28.81
CA ILE A 195 5.54 24.40 -27.71
C ILE A 195 4.04 24.57 -27.81
N GLY A 196 3.30 23.47 -27.81
CA GLY A 196 1.84 23.54 -27.81
C GLY A 196 1.18 22.43 -27.02
N TYR A 197 -0.12 22.62 -26.83
CA TYR A 197 -1.00 21.68 -26.16
C TYR A 197 -1.35 20.55 -27.14
N ALA A 198 -1.26 19.26 -26.78
CA ALA A 198 -2.00 18.29 -27.59
C ALA A 198 -3.48 18.57 -27.39
N ARG A 199 -4.24 18.38 -28.47
CA ARG A 199 -5.71 18.44 -28.40
C ARG A 199 -6.22 17.58 -27.25
N ALA A 200 -6.94 18.22 -26.33
CA ALA A 200 -7.62 17.59 -25.21
C ALA A 200 -8.60 16.47 -25.62
N SER A 201 -8.98 16.36 -26.89
CA SER A 201 -9.91 15.33 -27.38
C SER A 201 -9.25 14.03 -27.86
N ARG A 202 -7.92 13.96 -27.97
CA ARG A 202 -7.18 12.75 -28.42
C ARG A 202 -5.82 12.58 -27.74
N SER A 203 -5.68 12.96 -26.47
CA SER A 203 -4.54 12.44 -25.70
C SER A 203 -4.66 10.92 -25.69
N VAL A 204 -3.64 10.23 -26.22
CA VAL A 204 -3.60 8.77 -26.23
C VAL A 204 -3.79 8.31 -24.79
N LYS A 205 -4.89 7.57 -24.50
CA LYS A 205 -5.13 7.01 -23.17
C LYS A 205 -3.87 6.23 -22.77
N LYS A 206 -3.26 6.62 -21.65
CA LYS A 206 -2.14 5.88 -21.07
C LYS A 206 -2.69 4.60 -20.45
N GLU A 207 -1.95 3.53 -20.53
CA GLU A 207 -2.31 2.25 -19.91
C GLU A 207 -1.52 2.10 -18.62
N VAL A 208 -2.20 1.68 -17.55
CA VAL A 208 -1.57 1.33 -16.26
C VAL A 208 -1.96 -0.09 -15.93
N ILE A 209 -0.98 -0.97 -15.75
CA ILE A 209 -1.20 -2.33 -15.25
C ILE A 209 -0.60 -2.41 -13.86
N LEU A 210 -1.46 -2.54 -12.85
CA LEU A 210 -1.06 -2.83 -11.48
C LEU A 210 -1.02 -4.35 -11.32
N CYS A 211 0.17 -4.90 -11.08
CA CYS A 211 0.41 -6.32 -10.87
C CYS A 211 0.78 -6.52 -9.40
N ILE A 212 -0.11 -7.11 -8.59
CA ILE A 212 -0.01 -7.14 -7.13
C ILE A 212 0.12 -8.56 -6.63
N ASP A 213 1.13 -8.78 -5.80
CA ASP A 213 1.40 -10.02 -5.08
C ASP A 213 0.43 -10.18 -3.88
N GLN A 214 -0.23 -11.33 -3.80
CA GLN A 214 -1.16 -11.71 -2.73
C GLN A 214 -0.53 -12.59 -1.64
N SER A 215 0.79 -12.65 -1.57
CA SER A 215 1.48 -13.25 -0.43
C SER A 215 1.06 -12.58 0.88
N GLY A 216 1.09 -13.34 1.97
CA GLY A 216 0.64 -12.84 3.28
C GLY A 216 1.44 -11.64 3.78
N SER A 217 2.72 -11.52 3.41
CA SER A 217 3.59 -10.36 3.69
C SER A 217 3.10 -9.08 2.99
N MET A 218 2.33 -9.22 1.92
CA MET A 218 1.89 -8.12 1.06
C MET A 218 0.48 -7.61 1.37
N ALA A 219 -0.19 -8.13 2.41
CA ALA A 219 -1.57 -7.79 2.74
C ALA A 219 -1.83 -6.27 2.84
N ALA A 220 -0.95 -5.52 3.52
CA ALA A 220 -1.07 -4.06 3.61
C ALA A 220 -0.90 -3.37 2.24
N SER A 221 0.04 -3.87 1.42
CA SER A 221 0.28 -3.36 0.07
C SER A 221 -0.91 -3.61 -0.86
N VAL A 222 -1.60 -4.74 -0.71
CA VAL A 222 -2.83 -5.06 -1.44
C VAL A 222 -3.93 -4.04 -1.13
N VAL A 223 -4.14 -3.68 0.15
CA VAL A 223 -5.13 -2.67 0.57
C VAL A 223 -4.88 -1.33 -0.12
N TYR A 224 -3.67 -0.81 -0.02
CA TYR A 224 -3.31 0.46 -0.66
C TYR A 224 -3.43 0.39 -2.17
N ALA A 225 -2.96 -0.70 -2.79
CA ALA A 225 -3.01 -0.88 -4.22
C ALA A 225 -4.45 -0.98 -4.77
N SER A 226 -5.38 -1.59 -4.03
CA SER A 226 -6.81 -1.61 -4.38
C SER A 226 -7.42 -0.20 -4.37
N VAL A 227 -7.12 0.60 -3.33
CA VAL A 227 -7.58 2.00 -3.25
C VAL A 227 -7.01 2.83 -4.41
N PHE A 228 -5.70 2.72 -4.67
CA PHE A 228 -5.10 3.41 -5.82
C PHE A 228 -5.66 2.92 -7.15
N GLY A 229 -5.88 1.61 -7.30
CA GLY A 229 -6.50 1.00 -8.47
C GLY A 229 -7.85 1.64 -8.78
N ALA A 230 -8.73 1.75 -7.79
CA ALA A 230 -10.04 2.39 -7.96
C ALA A 230 -9.93 3.89 -8.32
N VAL A 231 -9.03 4.61 -7.64
CA VAL A 231 -8.79 6.03 -7.97
C VAL A 231 -8.28 6.20 -9.40
N LEU A 232 -7.36 5.34 -9.85
CA LEU A 232 -6.83 5.35 -11.22
C LEU A 232 -7.89 4.96 -12.25
N ALA A 233 -8.73 3.97 -11.95
CA ALA A 233 -9.84 3.55 -12.81
C ALA A 233 -10.88 4.67 -13.00
N SER A 234 -11.11 5.51 -11.98
CA SER A 234 -11.99 6.68 -12.08
C SER A 234 -11.49 7.76 -13.05
N MET A 235 -10.22 7.72 -13.48
CA MET A 235 -9.62 8.71 -14.36
C MET A 235 -9.80 8.34 -15.84
N ARG A 236 -10.62 9.10 -16.58
CA ARG A 236 -10.92 8.86 -18.02
C ARG A 236 -9.70 8.86 -18.94
N SER A 237 -8.61 9.52 -18.54
CA SER A 237 -7.36 9.62 -19.28
C SER A 237 -6.45 8.40 -19.12
N LEU A 238 -6.78 7.49 -18.20
CA LEU A 238 -6.09 6.24 -17.94
C LEU A 238 -6.99 5.06 -18.32
N ASP A 239 -6.35 4.00 -18.82
CA ASP A 239 -6.92 2.66 -18.89
C ASP A 239 -6.19 1.82 -17.84
N THR A 240 -6.87 1.52 -16.74
CA THR A 240 -6.26 0.87 -15.58
C THR A 240 -6.68 -0.59 -15.54
N ARG A 241 -5.70 -1.48 -15.41
CA ARG A 241 -5.90 -2.91 -15.21
C ARG A 241 -5.33 -3.31 -13.86
N LEU A 242 -6.04 -4.21 -13.18
CA LEU A 242 -5.64 -4.73 -11.89
C LEU A 242 -5.48 -6.24 -11.98
N VAL A 243 -4.23 -6.68 -11.96
CA VAL A 243 -3.88 -8.09 -11.98
C VAL A 243 -3.33 -8.43 -10.60
N VAL A 244 -3.90 -9.45 -10.00
CA VAL A 244 -3.44 -9.97 -8.72
C VAL A 244 -2.94 -11.39 -8.91
N PHE A 245 -1.91 -11.77 -8.17
CA PHE A 245 -1.29 -13.08 -8.35
C PHE A 245 -0.75 -13.69 -7.06
N ASP A 246 -0.73 -15.01 -7.09
CA ASP A 246 -0.11 -15.91 -6.12
C ASP A 246 0.61 -17.03 -6.92
N THR A 247 0.12 -18.26 -6.83
CA THR A 247 0.38 -19.37 -7.78
C THR A 247 -0.47 -19.29 -9.05
N SER A 248 -1.55 -18.50 -9.02
CA SER A 248 -2.46 -18.25 -10.11
C SER A 248 -2.51 -16.76 -10.43
N VAL A 249 -3.04 -16.41 -11.61
CA VAL A 249 -3.17 -15.01 -12.03
C VAL A 249 -4.65 -14.74 -12.22
N VAL A 250 -5.14 -13.70 -11.55
CA VAL A 250 -6.54 -13.26 -11.61
C VAL A 250 -6.58 -11.80 -12.06
N ASP A 251 -7.38 -11.50 -13.08
CA ASP A 251 -7.65 -10.14 -13.51
C ASP A 251 -8.91 -9.63 -12.79
N LEU A 252 -8.73 -8.62 -11.94
CA LEU A 252 -9.80 -7.95 -11.17
C LEU A 252 -10.15 -6.58 -11.76
N THR A 253 -9.80 -6.33 -13.02
CA THR A 253 -10.11 -5.05 -13.70
C THR A 253 -11.60 -4.70 -13.65
N ASP A 254 -12.50 -5.68 -13.75
CA ASP A 254 -13.95 -5.46 -13.70
C ASP A 254 -14.47 -5.09 -12.29
N GLN A 255 -13.65 -5.28 -11.25
CA GLN A 255 -14.01 -4.99 -9.85
C GLN A 255 -13.42 -3.67 -9.36
N LEU A 256 -12.69 -2.95 -10.21
CA LEU A 256 -12.00 -1.70 -9.86
C LEU A 256 -12.93 -0.58 -9.37
N ASP A 257 -14.22 -0.66 -9.63
CA ASP A 257 -15.21 0.32 -9.18
C ASP A 257 -15.47 0.25 -7.66
N ASP A 258 -15.27 -0.90 -7.00
CA ASP A 258 -15.36 -1.05 -5.54
C ASP A 258 -14.07 -1.70 -5.00
N PRO A 259 -13.18 -0.94 -4.32
CA PRO A 259 -11.98 -1.50 -3.72
C PRO A 259 -12.27 -2.61 -2.70
N VAL A 260 -13.44 -2.61 -2.06
CA VAL A 260 -13.84 -3.68 -1.13
C VAL A 260 -14.05 -4.98 -1.92
N ASP A 261 -14.68 -4.93 -3.09
CA ASP A 261 -14.86 -6.12 -3.93
C ASP A 261 -13.52 -6.68 -4.40
N VAL A 262 -12.60 -5.81 -4.83
CA VAL A 262 -11.22 -6.21 -5.15
C VAL A 262 -10.58 -6.95 -3.99
N LEU A 263 -10.65 -6.39 -2.77
CA LEU A 263 -10.02 -6.97 -1.59
C LEU A 263 -10.61 -8.34 -1.25
N PHE A 264 -11.93 -8.50 -1.25
CA PHE A 264 -12.56 -9.80 -0.98
C PHE A 264 -12.45 -10.79 -2.13
N GLY A 265 -12.17 -10.32 -3.35
CA GLY A 265 -11.77 -11.12 -4.50
C GLY A 265 -10.33 -11.62 -4.43
N THR A 266 -9.49 -11.04 -3.55
CA THR A 266 -8.12 -11.51 -3.30
C THR A 266 -8.08 -12.71 -2.37
N GLN A 267 -7.18 -13.67 -2.65
CA GLN A 267 -6.91 -14.80 -1.76
C GLN A 267 -5.49 -14.66 -1.21
N LEU A 268 -5.37 -14.26 0.05
CA LEU A 268 -4.05 -14.17 0.68
C LEU A 268 -3.51 -15.56 1.02
N GLY A 269 -2.31 -15.87 0.51
CA GLY A 269 -1.56 -17.08 0.84
C GLY A 269 -1.38 -18.07 -0.31
N GLY A 270 -0.22 -18.73 -0.32
CA GLY A 270 0.22 -19.60 -1.42
C GLY A 270 1.73 -19.43 -1.68
N GLY A 271 2.22 -20.03 -2.76
CA GLY A 271 3.51 -19.65 -3.36
C GLY A 271 3.34 -18.45 -4.29
N THR A 272 4.45 -17.90 -4.78
CA THR A 272 4.47 -16.72 -5.66
C THR A 272 5.11 -17.10 -7.00
N ASP A 273 4.40 -16.86 -8.11
CA ASP A 273 4.93 -17.01 -9.49
C ASP A 273 4.86 -15.66 -10.22
N ILE A 274 5.92 -14.86 -10.05
CA ILE A 274 6.00 -13.51 -10.64
C ILE A 274 6.16 -13.60 -12.15
N ASN A 275 6.95 -14.55 -12.66
CA ASN A 275 7.14 -14.77 -14.09
C ASN A 275 5.80 -15.00 -14.83
N ARG A 276 4.92 -15.84 -14.27
CA ARG A 276 3.60 -16.11 -14.86
C ARG A 276 2.71 -14.86 -14.85
N ALA A 277 2.69 -14.12 -13.74
CA ALA A 277 1.96 -12.87 -13.65
C ALA A 277 2.44 -11.85 -14.69
N LEU A 278 3.76 -11.69 -14.84
CA LEU A 278 4.35 -10.82 -15.85
C LEU A 278 4.07 -11.32 -17.28
N ALA A 279 4.01 -12.62 -17.52
CA ALA A 279 3.64 -13.19 -18.82
C ALA A 279 2.22 -12.78 -19.22
N TYR A 280 1.28 -12.87 -18.27
CA TYR A 280 -0.09 -12.41 -18.46
C TYR A 280 -0.15 -10.90 -18.68
N CYS A 281 0.52 -10.10 -17.83
CA CYS A 281 0.57 -8.65 -18.03
C CYS A 281 1.12 -8.30 -19.41
N GLN A 282 2.15 -9.00 -19.89
CA GLN A 282 2.74 -8.81 -21.22
C GLN A 282 1.73 -9.03 -22.35
N SER A 283 0.89 -10.08 -22.26
CA SER A 283 -0.12 -10.35 -23.29
C SER A 283 -1.24 -9.31 -23.32
N GLN A 284 -1.45 -8.59 -22.21
CA GLN A 284 -2.43 -7.51 -22.14
C GLN A 284 -1.91 -6.15 -22.66
N ILE A 285 -0.60 -6.01 -22.91
CA ILE A 285 -0.01 -4.74 -23.39
C ILE A 285 -0.32 -4.57 -24.88
N THR A 286 -1.13 -3.56 -25.21
CA THR A 286 -1.42 -3.23 -26.62
C THR A 286 -0.56 -2.10 -27.16
N ARG A 287 -0.15 -1.15 -26.30
CA ARG A 287 0.59 0.06 -26.70
C ARG A 287 1.80 0.28 -25.80
N PRO A 288 2.90 -0.49 -25.99
CA PRO A 288 4.06 -0.47 -25.09
C PRO A 288 4.59 0.92 -24.72
N SER A 289 4.67 1.86 -25.67
CA SER A 289 5.18 3.21 -25.42
C SER A 289 4.31 4.05 -24.49
N GLU A 290 3.04 3.68 -24.31
CA GLU A 290 2.02 4.37 -23.52
C GLU A 290 1.64 3.60 -22.24
N THR A 291 2.27 2.44 -22.01
CA THR A 291 1.96 1.54 -20.89
C THR A 291 2.97 1.70 -19.75
N VAL A 292 2.45 1.80 -18.54
CA VAL A 292 3.20 1.67 -17.28
C VAL A 292 2.78 0.36 -16.62
N VAL A 293 3.74 -0.51 -16.33
CA VAL A 293 3.54 -1.71 -15.52
C VAL A 293 4.15 -1.45 -14.14
N VAL A 294 3.34 -1.62 -13.11
CA VAL A 294 3.75 -1.49 -11.71
C VAL A 294 3.63 -2.86 -11.07
N LEU A 295 4.77 -3.46 -10.72
CA LEU A 295 4.82 -4.69 -9.94
C LEU A 295 4.91 -4.32 -8.47
N ILE A 296 3.97 -4.81 -7.65
CA ILE A 296 3.96 -4.65 -6.19
C ILE A 296 4.20 -6.03 -5.59
N SER A 297 5.43 -6.32 -5.19
CA SER A 297 5.87 -7.63 -4.67
C SER A 297 7.16 -7.45 -3.86
N ASP A 298 7.36 -8.29 -2.84
CA ASP A 298 8.62 -8.41 -2.11
C ASP A 298 9.74 -9.12 -2.92
N LEU A 299 9.42 -9.50 -4.17
CA LEU A 299 10.31 -10.12 -5.15
C LEU A 299 10.83 -11.51 -4.72
N TYR A 300 10.21 -12.16 -3.74
CA TYR A 300 10.48 -13.58 -3.49
C TYR A 300 9.81 -14.42 -4.59
N GLU A 301 10.59 -14.79 -5.60
CA GLU A 301 10.14 -15.59 -6.73
C GLU A 301 10.24 -17.08 -6.40
N GLY A 302 9.11 -17.80 -6.48
CA GLY A 302 9.06 -19.26 -6.47
C GLY A 302 9.24 -19.90 -7.85
N GLY A 303 9.12 -19.10 -8.92
CA GLY A 303 9.28 -19.50 -10.32
C GLY A 303 10.71 -19.37 -10.88
N ILE A 304 10.80 -19.15 -12.20
CA ILE A 304 12.07 -19.15 -12.94
C ILE A 304 12.63 -17.72 -13.04
N ARG A 305 13.55 -17.37 -12.13
CA ARG A 305 14.23 -16.05 -12.07
C ARG A 305 14.71 -15.54 -13.44
N ASP A 306 15.43 -16.36 -14.19
CA ASP A 306 16.03 -15.92 -15.46
C ASP A 306 14.99 -15.56 -16.52
N GLU A 307 13.85 -16.25 -16.51
CA GLU A 307 12.74 -15.92 -17.41
C GLU A 307 12.04 -14.63 -16.99
N MET A 308 11.81 -14.45 -15.69
CA MET A 308 11.27 -13.20 -15.15
C MET A 308 12.12 -11.99 -15.59
N LEU A 309 13.44 -12.07 -15.43
CA LEU A 309 14.36 -10.99 -15.83
C LEU A 309 14.37 -10.76 -17.35
N LYS A 310 14.39 -11.83 -18.15
CA LYS A 310 14.27 -11.73 -19.62
C LYS A 310 12.97 -11.05 -20.04
N ARG A 311 11.87 -11.34 -19.34
CA ARG A 311 10.55 -10.79 -19.64
C ARG A 311 10.47 -9.30 -19.33
N VAL A 312 10.98 -8.88 -18.17
CA VAL A 312 11.10 -7.45 -17.82
C VAL A 312 11.97 -6.73 -18.84
N ALA A 313 13.12 -7.30 -19.23
CA ALA A 313 13.97 -6.73 -20.26
C ALA A 313 13.25 -6.58 -21.61
N ALA A 314 12.46 -7.57 -22.01
CA ALA A 314 11.67 -7.53 -23.24
C ALA A 314 10.57 -6.45 -23.22
N MET A 315 9.83 -6.32 -22.10
CA MET A 315 8.84 -5.25 -21.92
C MET A 315 9.50 -3.87 -21.99
N LYS A 316 10.64 -3.70 -21.34
CA LYS A 316 11.38 -2.44 -21.38
C LYS A 316 11.90 -2.11 -22.77
N ALA A 317 12.45 -3.11 -23.47
CA ALA A 317 12.93 -2.95 -24.84
C ALA A 317 11.79 -2.56 -25.81
N SER A 318 10.55 -3.00 -25.55
CA SER A 318 9.38 -2.59 -26.34
C SER A 318 8.87 -1.17 -26.03
N GLY A 319 9.37 -0.53 -24.97
CA GLY A 319 9.07 0.86 -24.61
C GLY A 319 8.19 1.04 -23.37
N VAL A 320 7.83 -0.06 -22.71
CA VAL A 320 7.04 -0.06 -21.46
C VAL A 320 7.85 0.59 -20.33
N GLN A 321 7.17 1.42 -19.53
CA GLN A 321 7.74 1.88 -18.27
C GLN A 321 7.45 0.84 -17.19
N PHE A 322 8.49 0.24 -16.65
CA PHE A 322 8.37 -0.78 -15.61
C PHE A 322 8.85 -0.23 -14.27
N VAL A 323 8.02 -0.35 -13.24
CA VAL A 323 8.31 0.06 -11.87
C VAL A 323 8.10 -1.13 -10.93
N ALA A 324 9.08 -1.45 -10.10
CA ALA A 324 8.94 -2.46 -9.06
C ALA A 324 8.86 -1.78 -7.69
N LEU A 325 7.78 -2.03 -6.96
CA LEU A 325 7.55 -1.57 -5.61
C LEU A 325 7.65 -2.75 -4.65
N LEU A 326 8.67 -2.70 -3.80
CA LEU A 326 9.00 -3.77 -2.85
C LEU A 326 7.98 -3.88 -1.72
N ALA A 327 7.39 -2.75 -1.37
CA ALA A 327 6.21 -2.65 -0.53
C ALA A 327 5.52 -1.32 -0.80
N LEU A 328 4.21 -1.33 -0.62
CA LEU A 328 3.37 -0.14 -0.56
C LEU A 328 2.77 -0.06 0.83
N SER A 329 3.58 0.37 1.80
CA SER A 329 3.17 0.41 3.20
C SER A 329 3.76 1.62 3.91
N ASP A 330 3.17 1.98 5.05
CA ASP A 330 3.72 3.01 5.94
C ASP A 330 4.86 2.47 6.82
N GLU A 331 5.20 1.18 6.71
CA GLU A 331 6.24 0.51 7.51
C GLU A 331 7.58 0.54 6.76
N GLY A 332 8.54 1.27 7.30
CA GLY A 332 9.78 1.67 6.61
C GLY A 332 10.85 0.59 6.37
N ALA A 333 10.55 -0.71 6.49
CA ALA A 333 11.54 -1.75 6.24
C ALA A 333 10.91 -3.03 5.64
N PRO A 334 10.66 -3.07 4.33
CA PRO A 334 10.23 -4.31 3.69
C PRO A 334 11.34 -5.36 3.71
N ALA A 335 10.98 -6.60 4.04
CA ALA A 335 11.81 -7.75 3.72
C ALA A 335 11.63 -8.06 2.23
N TYR A 336 12.71 -8.12 1.46
CA TYR A 336 12.65 -8.37 0.01
C TYR A 336 13.90 -9.08 -0.49
N ASP A 337 13.81 -9.71 -1.66
CA ASP A 337 14.95 -10.32 -2.33
C ASP A 337 15.89 -9.26 -2.94
N ARG A 338 17.01 -9.01 -2.25
CA ARG A 338 18.04 -8.05 -2.68
C ARG A 338 18.70 -8.42 -4.01
N GLN A 339 18.81 -9.70 -4.34
CA GLN A 339 19.42 -10.16 -5.59
C GLN A 339 18.50 -9.87 -6.77
N HIS A 340 17.20 -10.12 -6.62
CA HIS A 340 16.21 -9.78 -7.65
C HIS A 340 16.08 -8.27 -7.82
N ALA A 341 16.01 -7.52 -6.72
CA ALA A 341 15.98 -6.05 -6.78
C ALA A 341 17.21 -5.48 -7.52
N ALA A 342 18.42 -5.96 -7.21
CA ALA A 342 19.64 -5.53 -7.89
C ALA A 342 19.65 -5.91 -9.38
N ALA A 343 19.16 -7.11 -9.72
CA ALA A 343 19.07 -7.55 -11.11
C ALA A 343 18.06 -6.71 -11.93
N LEU A 344 16.91 -6.37 -11.35
CA LEU A 344 15.94 -5.46 -11.97
C LEU A 344 16.53 -4.06 -12.15
N ALA A 345 17.23 -3.54 -11.14
CA ALA A 345 17.90 -2.25 -11.22
C ALA A 345 18.97 -2.21 -12.32
N ALA A 346 19.72 -3.29 -12.53
CA ALA A 346 20.69 -3.43 -13.62
C ALA A 346 20.02 -3.41 -15.01
N LEU A 347 18.76 -3.85 -15.11
CA LEU A 347 17.93 -3.72 -16.31
C LEU A 347 17.28 -2.32 -16.42
N GLY A 348 17.57 -1.42 -15.49
CA GLY A 348 16.99 -0.08 -15.35
C GLY A 348 15.54 -0.08 -14.86
N ALA A 349 15.04 -1.18 -14.30
CA ALA A 349 13.76 -1.26 -13.63
C ALA A 349 14.00 -1.02 -12.13
N PRO A 350 13.90 0.23 -11.63
CA PRO A 350 14.17 0.51 -10.24
C PRO A 350 13.19 -0.26 -9.34
N ALA A 351 13.75 -0.91 -8.32
CA ALA A 351 13.02 -1.62 -7.29
C ALA A 351 13.22 -0.89 -5.96
N PHE A 352 12.15 -0.39 -5.35
CA PHE A 352 12.23 0.38 -4.11
C PHE A 352 10.96 0.28 -3.27
N ALA A 353 11.08 0.56 -1.99
CA ALA A 353 9.93 0.70 -1.09
C ALA A 353 9.28 2.07 -1.30
N CYS A 354 7.94 2.12 -1.33
CA CYS A 354 7.23 3.37 -1.52
C CYS A 354 6.16 3.51 -0.44
N THR A 355 6.15 4.65 0.25
CA THR A 355 5.01 4.97 1.11
C THR A 355 3.80 5.33 0.25
N PRO A 356 2.58 5.03 0.69
CA PRO A 356 1.35 5.41 -0.01
C PRO A 356 1.31 6.89 -0.41
N ASP A 357 1.83 7.78 0.43
CA ASP A 357 1.88 9.22 0.14
C ASP A 357 2.80 9.59 -1.03
N LEU A 358 3.83 8.79 -1.33
CA LEU A 358 4.78 9.01 -2.42
C LEU A 358 4.34 8.35 -3.74
N PHE A 359 3.48 7.32 -3.68
CA PHE A 359 3.02 6.58 -4.84
C PHE A 359 2.44 7.47 -5.98
N PRO A 360 1.62 8.50 -5.71
CA PRO A 360 1.16 9.43 -6.74
C PRO A 360 2.27 10.09 -7.56
N GLU A 361 3.38 10.44 -6.90
CA GLU A 361 4.50 11.13 -7.53
C GLU A 361 5.35 10.17 -8.37
N VAL A 362 5.52 8.93 -7.89
CA VAL A 362 6.15 7.84 -8.65
C VAL A 362 5.36 7.59 -9.94
N MET A 363 4.05 7.42 -9.84
CA MET A 363 3.18 7.22 -10.99
C MET A 363 3.20 8.41 -11.95
N ALA A 364 3.17 9.63 -11.43
CA ALA A 364 3.28 10.85 -12.23
C ALA A 364 4.61 10.93 -12.99
N ALA A 365 5.72 10.51 -12.37
CA ALA A 365 7.03 10.44 -13.02
C ALA A 365 7.09 9.35 -14.10
N ALA A 366 6.56 8.16 -13.80
CA ALA A 366 6.49 7.03 -14.73
C ALA A 366 5.68 7.37 -15.99
N LEU A 367 4.49 7.96 -15.84
CA LEU A 367 3.64 8.38 -16.96
C LEU A 367 4.31 9.45 -17.85
N GLN A 368 5.18 10.27 -17.26
CA GLN A 368 5.94 11.31 -17.96
C GLN A 368 7.30 10.82 -18.49
N LYS A 369 7.69 9.56 -18.22
CA LYS A 369 9.04 9.03 -18.50
C LYS A 369 10.16 9.90 -17.93
N ARG A 370 9.92 10.47 -16.75
CA ARG A 370 10.94 11.20 -15.98
C ARG A 370 11.64 10.24 -15.01
N PRO A 371 12.84 10.60 -14.50
CA PRO A 371 13.46 9.87 -13.40
C PRO A 371 12.46 9.72 -12.26
N LEU A 372 12.33 8.49 -11.74
CA LEU A 372 11.43 8.21 -10.64
C LEU A 372 11.98 8.84 -9.35
N PRO A 373 11.12 9.37 -8.46
CA PRO A 373 11.52 9.78 -7.12
C PRO A 373 11.77 8.52 -6.28
N VAL A 374 12.92 7.88 -6.51
CA VAL A 374 13.39 6.76 -5.71
C VAL A 374 13.87 7.35 -4.39
N PRO A 375 13.33 6.96 -3.23
CA PRO A 375 13.91 7.34 -1.95
C PRO A 375 15.34 6.82 -1.90
N ASP A 376 16.30 7.65 -1.48
CA ASP A 376 17.67 7.19 -1.30
C ASP A 376 17.67 5.96 -0.37
N ALA A 377 18.23 4.85 -0.86
CA ALA A 377 18.44 3.67 -0.05
C ALA A 377 19.49 4.02 1.01
N ALA A 378 19.02 4.35 2.22
CA ALA A 378 19.86 4.55 3.40
C ALA A 378 20.42 3.23 3.92
#